data_AF-A0A1W5D2D2-F1
#
_entry.id   AF-A0A1W5D2D2-F1
#
_cell.length_a   1.000
_cell.length_b   1.000
_cell.length_c   1.000
_cell.angle_alpha   90.00
_cell.angle_beta   90.00
_cell.angle_gamma   90.00
#
_symmetry.space_group_name_H-M   'P 1'
#
loop_
_entity.id
_entity.type
_entity.pdbx_description
1 polymer ?
#
loop_
_entity_poly.entity_id
_entity_poly.type
_entity_poly.pdbx_seq_one_letter_code
_entity_poly.pdbx_strand_id
1 'polypeptide(L)'
;MIKTLASQLHFVKAIQSVDTSGVRPLQVVRDETAEAERENEITMESLRDVFAKEETVPGKTRRIRRRTDMPIDTEGVEDWDALAQAPKKIGRYFVVDTGKD
;
A
#
# COMPACT_ATOMS: atom_id res chain seq x y z
N MET A 1 6.34 22.62 -25.13
CA MET A 1 6.14 22.24 -23.71
C MET A 1 5.99 23.43 -22.76
N ILE A 2 6.85 24.46 -22.80
CA ILE A 2 6.82 25.56 -21.81
C ILE A 2 5.47 26.30 -21.74
N LYS A 3 4.84 26.60 -22.88
CA LYS A 3 3.51 27.25 -22.92
C LYS A 3 2.42 26.40 -22.25
N THR A 4 2.38 25.10 -22.54
CA THR A 4 1.43 24.16 -21.93
C THR A 4 1.63 24.08 -20.42
N LEU A 5 2.88 23.99 -19.95
CA LEU A 5 3.19 23.97 -18.53
C LEU A 5 2.78 25.27 -17.85
N ALA A 6 3.02 26.43 -18.47
CA ALA A 6 2.61 27.72 -17.94
C ALA A 6 1.08 27.80 -17.78
N SER A 7 0.30 27.32 -18.75
CA SER A 7 -1.17 27.25 -18.65
C SER A 7 -1.63 26.30 -17.54
N GLN A 8 -1.00 25.13 -17.40
CA GLN A 8 -1.31 24.18 -16.32
C GLN A 8 -1.03 24.78 -14.93
N LEU A 9 0.11 25.45 -14.76
CA LEU A 9 0.46 26.12 -13.50
C LEU A 9 -0.50 27.26 -13.17
N HIS A 10 -0.91 28.04 -14.17
CA HIS A 10 -1.90 29.10 -13.98
C HIS A 10 -3.24 28.55 -13.47
N PHE A 11 -3.69 27.43 -14.04
CA PHE A 11 -4.89 26.74 -13.59
C PHE A 11 -4.79 26.25 -12.14
N VAL A 12 -3.67 25.62 -11.76
CA VAL A 12 -3.46 25.15 -10.37
C VAL A 12 -3.44 26.32 -9.38
N LYS A 13 -2.81 27.45 -9.72
CA LYS A 13 -2.80 28.64 -8.86
C LYS A 13 -4.20 29.22 -8.61
N ALA A 14 -5.09 29.16 -9.60
CA ALA A 14 -6.46 29.59 -9.43
C ALA A 14 -7.26 28.66 -8.48
N ILE A 15 -6.93 27.37 -8.43
CA ILE A 15 -7.53 26.45 -7.44
C ILE A 15 -7.00 26.75 -6.03
N GLN A 16 -5.71 27.08 -5.91
CA GLN A 16 -5.05 27.38 -4.63
C GLN A 16 -5.51 28.69 -3.98
N SER A 17 -6.22 29.57 -4.70
CA SER A 17 -6.75 30.82 -4.12
C SER A 17 -8.01 30.63 -3.27
N VAL A 18 -8.56 29.41 -3.20
CA VAL A 18 -9.72 29.10 -2.36
C VAL A 18 -9.29 29.04 -0.89
N ASP A 19 -10.07 29.67 0.00
CA ASP A 19 -9.85 29.56 1.44
C ASP A 19 -10.21 28.15 1.94
N THR A 20 -9.21 27.42 2.44
CA THR A 20 -9.36 26.08 3.01
C THR A 20 -9.15 26.05 4.51
N SER A 21 -9.25 27.20 5.20
CA SER A 21 -9.06 27.31 6.65
C SER A 21 -10.06 26.42 7.40
N GLY A 22 -9.56 25.51 8.23
CA GLY A 22 -10.38 24.59 9.03
C GLY A 22 -10.96 23.40 8.26
N VAL A 23 -10.67 23.25 6.97
CA VAL A 23 -11.11 22.11 6.15
C VAL A 23 -10.06 21.01 6.20
N ARG A 24 -10.44 19.79 6.58
CA ARG A 24 -9.56 18.62 6.51
C ARG A 24 -9.40 18.19 5.03
N PRO A 25 -8.19 17.88 4.56
CA PRO A 25 -7.99 17.35 3.22
C PRO A 25 -8.80 16.06 3.00
N LEU A 26 -9.45 15.96 1.84
CA LEU A 26 -10.14 14.74 1.43
C LEU A 26 -9.10 13.63 1.22
N GLN A 27 -9.24 12.52 1.94
CA GLN A 27 -8.32 11.38 1.84
C GLN A 27 -8.78 10.37 0.80
N VAL A 28 -10.07 10.04 0.82
CA VAL A 28 -10.71 9.10 -0.12
C VAL A 28 -12.15 9.56 -0.32
N VAL A 29 -12.69 9.39 -1.52
CA VAL A 29 -14.12 9.55 -1.76
C VAL A 29 -14.82 8.29 -1.21
N ARG A 30 -15.49 8.42 -0.07
CA ARG A 30 -16.27 7.35 0.56
C ARG A 30 -17.60 7.90 1.07
N ASP A 31 -18.50 6.99 1.38
CA ASP A 31 -19.64 7.32 2.22
C ASP A 31 -19.13 7.53 3.66
N GLU A 32 -19.14 8.79 4.12
CA GLU A 32 -18.70 9.20 5.47
C GLU A 32 -19.86 9.16 6.49
N THR A 33 -20.97 8.50 6.18
CA THR A 33 -22.04 8.30 7.15
C THR A 33 -21.57 7.38 8.29
N ALA A 34 -22.08 7.62 9.50
CA ALA A 34 -21.76 6.80 10.67
C ALA A 34 -22.18 5.32 10.52
N GLU A 35 -23.04 4.99 9.56
CA GLU A 35 -23.40 3.62 9.21
C GLU A 35 -22.30 2.98 8.35
N ALA A 36 -21.88 3.65 7.27
CA ALA A 36 -20.79 3.19 6.42
C ALA A 36 -19.45 3.11 7.18
N GLU A 37 -19.18 4.02 8.13
CA GLU A 37 -18.01 3.92 8.99
C GLU A 37 -18.02 2.64 9.84
N ARG A 38 -19.16 2.29 10.44
CA ARG A 38 -19.31 1.07 11.26
C ARG A 38 -19.18 -0.20 10.44
N GLU A 39 -19.70 -0.23 9.22
CA GLU A 39 -19.56 -1.38 8.33
C GLU A 39 -18.12 -1.60 7.87
N ASN A 40 -17.36 -0.52 7.66
CA ASN A 40 -15.97 -0.58 7.22
C ASN A 40 -14.97 -0.71 8.37
N GLU A 41 -15.41 -0.64 9.62
CA GLU A 41 -14.55 -0.72 10.78
C GLU A 41 -13.97 -2.14 10.94
N ILE A 42 -12.64 -2.26 10.89
CA ILE A 42 -11.95 -3.51 11.20
C ILE A 42 -11.89 -3.65 12.72
N THR A 43 -12.78 -4.49 13.27
CA THR A 43 -12.87 -4.71 14.72
C THR A 43 -11.85 -5.71 15.23
N MET A 44 -11.58 -5.70 16.54
CA MET A 44 -10.75 -6.72 17.20
C MET A 44 -11.30 -8.13 17.02
N GLU A 45 -12.63 -8.27 16.92
CA GLU A 45 -13.27 -9.55 16.64
C GLU A 45 -12.96 -10.04 15.22
N SER A 46 -13.02 -9.14 14.22
CA SER A 46 -12.64 -9.47 12.85
C SER A 46 -11.18 -9.92 12.69
N LEU A 47 -10.29 -9.38 13.54
CA LEU A 47 -8.85 -9.71 13.54
C LEU A 47 -8.49 -10.90 14.43
N ARG A 48 -9.43 -11.45 15.21
CA ARG A 48 -9.17 -12.48 16.21
C ARG A 48 -8.45 -13.70 15.62
N ASP A 49 -8.94 -14.21 14.49
CA ASP A 49 -8.38 -15.40 13.84
C ASP A 49 -7.02 -15.14 13.21
N VAL A 50 -6.74 -13.89 12.81
CA VAL A 50 -5.44 -13.48 12.29
C VAL A 50 -4.44 -13.38 13.44
N PHE A 51 -4.80 -12.74 14.55
CA PHE A 51 -3.96 -12.64 15.74
C PHE A 51 -3.70 -14.00 16.40
N ALA A 52 -4.63 -14.96 16.30
CA ALA A 52 -4.41 -16.33 16.78
C ALA A 52 -3.26 -17.05 16.05
N LYS A 53 -2.90 -16.58 14.85
CA LYS A 53 -1.77 -17.07 14.05
C LYS A 53 -0.46 -16.32 14.36
N GLU A 54 -0.48 -15.43 15.35
CA GLU A 54 0.70 -14.68 15.77
C GLU A 54 1.20 -15.20 17.13
N GLU A 55 2.50 -15.05 17.36
CA GLU A 55 3.14 -15.33 18.62
C GLU A 55 4.01 -14.16 19.07
N THR A 56 4.09 -13.96 20.38
CA THR A 56 5.03 -13.00 20.96
C THR A 56 6.35 -13.71 21.23
N VAL A 57 7.42 -13.27 20.56
CA VAL A 57 8.75 -13.82 20.79
C VAL A 57 9.23 -13.42 22.19
N PRO A 58 9.62 -14.38 23.05
CA PRO A 58 10.14 -14.08 24.38
C PRO A 58 11.45 -13.29 24.29
N GLY A 59 11.60 -12.26 25.14
CA GLY A 59 12.79 -11.39 25.17
C GLY A 59 12.44 -9.94 25.54
N LYS A 60 13.47 -9.08 25.66
CA LYS A 60 13.32 -7.68 26.14
C LYS A 60 12.40 -6.83 25.24
N THR A 61 12.36 -7.13 23.94
CA THR A 61 11.63 -6.34 22.94
C THR A 61 10.23 -6.89 22.62
N ARG A 62 9.87 -8.10 23.08
CA ARG A 62 8.56 -8.75 22.85
C ARG A 62 8.00 -8.56 21.43
N ARG A 63 8.78 -8.96 20.42
CA ARG A 63 8.41 -8.77 19.01
C ARG A 63 7.32 -9.77 18.61
N ILE A 64 6.25 -9.28 17.99
CA ILE A 64 5.19 -10.11 17.40
C ILE A 64 5.70 -10.71 16.08
N ARG A 65 5.46 -12.00 15.87
CA ARG A 65 5.76 -12.71 14.62
C ARG A 65 4.62 -13.66 14.27
N ARG A 66 4.50 -14.02 12.99
CA ARG A 66 3.59 -15.08 12.55
C ARG A 66 4.13 -16.45 12.97
N ARG A 67 3.26 -17.28 13.51
CA ARG A 67 3.52 -18.69 13.83
C ARG A 67 3.97 -19.43 12.57
N THR A 68 5.07 -20.18 12.67
CA THR A 68 5.68 -20.91 11.55
C THR A 68 5.38 -22.42 11.61
N ASP A 69 4.81 -22.89 12.71
CA ASP A 69 4.37 -24.27 12.95
C ASP A 69 3.03 -24.60 12.25
N MET A 70 2.32 -23.60 11.75
CA MET A 70 1.14 -23.79 10.92
C MET A 70 1.55 -23.90 9.44
N PRO A 71 1.29 -25.03 8.76
CA PRO A 71 1.51 -25.11 7.32
C PRO A 71 0.58 -24.11 6.63
N ILE A 72 1.17 -23.17 5.91
CA ILE A 72 0.45 -22.29 5.00
C ILE A 72 0.41 -23.04 3.68
N ASP A 73 -0.80 -23.35 3.22
CA ASP A 73 -0.99 -23.90 1.88
C ASP A 73 -0.68 -22.79 0.86
N THR A 74 0.47 -22.91 0.20
CA THR A 74 0.93 -22.00 -0.86
C THR A 74 0.79 -22.65 -2.24
N GLU A 75 0.21 -23.85 -2.32
CA GLU A 75 0.07 -24.60 -3.57
C GLU A 75 -0.81 -23.81 -4.56
N GLY A 76 -0.31 -23.58 -5.78
CA GLY A 76 -0.99 -22.80 -6.82
C GLY A 76 -0.95 -21.26 -6.64
N VAL A 77 -0.44 -20.74 -5.52
CA VAL A 77 -0.29 -19.28 -5.29
C VAL A 77 1.09 -18.78 -5.70
N GLU A 78 2.12 -19.61 -5.57
CA GLU A 78 3.52 -19.26 -5.87
C GLU A 78 3.96 -19.60 -7.30
N ASP A 79 3.07 -20.12 -8.15
CA ASP A 79 3.37 -20.53 -9.54
C ASP A 79 3.52 -19.36 -10.53
N TRP A 80 3.53 -18.11 -10.05
CA TRP A 80 3.68 -16.94 -10.91
C TRP A 80 5.16 -16.64 -11.21
N ASP A 81 5.48 -16.42 -12.49
CA ASP A 81 6.82 -15.96 -12.88
C ASP A 81 6.97 -14.47 -12.52
N ALA A 82 7.64 -14.20 -11.39
CA ALA A 82 7.97 -12.86 -10.93
C ALA A 82 8.76 -12.02 -11.94
N LEU A 83 9.40 -12.67 -12.93
CA LEU A 83 10.16 -12.03 -14.00
C LEU A 83 9.45 -12.08 -15.36
N ALA A 84 8.15 -12.38 -15.40
CA ALA A 84 7.41 -12.50 -16.66
C ALA A 84 7.41 -11.21 -17.49
N GLN A 85 7.28 -10.06 -16.83
CA GLN A 85 7.24 -8.74 -17.46
C GLN A 85 8.61 -8.03 -17.47
N ALA A 86 9.69 -8.72 -17.09
CA ALA A 86 11.01 -8.12 -17.02
C ALA A 86 11.57 -7.87 -18.44
N PRO A 87 11.92 -6.62 -18.82
CA PRO A 87 12.48 -6.34 -20.15
C PRO A 87 13.87 -6.96 -20.35
N LYS A 88 14.65 -7.12 -19.27
CA LYS A 88 15.93 -7.83 -19.24
C LYS A 88 16.02 -8.65 -17.95
N LYS A 89 16.36 -9.93 -18.05
CA LYS A 89 16.57 -10.84 -16.91
C LYS A 89 17.73 -11.80 -17.16
N ILE A 90 18.46 -12.13 -16.09
CA ILE A 90 19.47 -13.19 -16.07
C ILE A 90 19.18 -14.08 -14.86
N GLY A 91 18.85 -15.35 -15.12
CA GLY A 91 18.44 -16.28 -14.07
C GLY A 91 17.26 -15.74 -13.27
N ARG A 92 17.46 -15.58 -11.95
CA ARG A 92 16.45 -15.05 -11.01
C ARG A 92 16.58 -13.54 -10.75
N TYR A 93 17.28 -12.80 -11.60
CA TYR A 93 17.57 -11.38 -11.38
C TYR A 93 17.06 -10.50 -12.53
N PHE A 94 16.51 -9.34 -12.17
CA PHE A 94 16.31 -8.22 -13.10
C PHE A 94 17.67 -7.63 -13.47
N VAL A 95 17.82 -7.23 -14.73
CA VAL A 95 19.05 -6.59 -15.22
C VAL A 95 18.71 -5.20 -15.73
N VAL A 96 19.48 -4.22 -15.29
CA VAL A 96 19.38 -2.83 -15.74
C VAL A 96 20.73 -2.39 -16.26
N ASP A 97 20.73 -1.53 -17.30
CA ASP A 97 21.97 -0.97 -17.80
C ASP A 97 22.50 0.04 -16.78
N THR A 98 23.71 -0.17 -16.29
CA THR A 98 24.40 0.83 -15.49
C THR A 98 24.76 1.98 -16.41
N GLY A 99 24.06 3.11 -16.33
CA GLY A 99 24.31 4.29 -17.16
C GLY A 99 25.78 4.68 -17.16
N LYS A 100 26.48 4.26 -18.21
CA LYS A 100 27.76 4.80 -18.66
C LYS A 100 27.59 5.06 -20.15
N ASP A 101 26.92 6.17 -20.41
CA ASP A 101 27.25 7.09 -21.49
C ASP A 101 27.32 8.49 -20.86
#